data_AF-A0A518D575-F1
#
_entry.id   AF-A0A518D575-F1
#
_cell.length_a   1.000
_cell.length_b   1.000
_cell.length_c   1.000
_cell.angle_alpha   90.00
_cell.angle_beta   90.00
_cell.angle_gamma   90.00
#
_symmetry.space_group_name_H-M   'P 1'
#
loop_
_entity.id
_entity.type
_entity.pdbx_description
1 polymer ?
#
loop_
_entity_poly.entity_id
_entity_poly.type
_entity_poly.pdbx_seq_one_letter_code
_entity_poly.pdbx_strand_id
1 'polypeptide(L)'
;MPQARHLAGDVLGLSPLARHVFAERPWPRVLGGAGGVPVPARLAEFEVPEPRFDPALLERGELVERLRAHVDPHHPDPSHLHPAIDASIAKLGDPRGLCVVATARPAFLGGPLSNLYAALHAAALAKALERHLERPVAPVLWIRSDAHDQANARDAWLLNQHLDLTRTGLPSMGSGRRRIGAIELGDSTHRLAALASQLRHVLPETAHRDPSIALFMPRAGETLGAAQRRAFAALVGGLGVVCVEPAALRPTLSRALARLVAVGGAGQPSAVRLEPFMDVFDLRSASSSSEAILERVELDPYHPVAAYRSDEGQQRALHLVDDQFLFAGEEGRRSASELAAEIVAAPERFTPGPLLEPLARDLVLPVVATVASEWDDLRAACLAVEWRRAVDAPRPALVPRQRVTLVSALARESLTKRGVALEDVLRARGRFAQEAEASADRPAVLERLREMARRQAEELKALRPELAEVEKGLAHRLRRAADDNRAAIDAITARAERVAANRTGKTRRHERRLENTLFPKERPQEEVLTTLQYTSAFGTGWIDDLAEAVDPLASEHLVLELQ
;
A
#
# COMPACT_ATOMS: atom_id res chain seq x y z
N MET A 1 -22.34 12.23 -14.24
CA MET A 1 -22.13 11.17 -13.24
C MET A 1 -20.95 10.35 -13.69
N PRO A 2 -19.93 10.11 -12.87
CA PRO A 2 -18.89 9.15 -13.22
C PRO A 2 -19.51 7.77 -13.43
N GLN A 3 -18.91 7.01 -14.33
CA GLN A 3 -19.38 5.68 -14.68
C GLN A 3 -18.57 4.67 -13.88
N ALA A 4 -19.19 4.09 -12.85
CA ALA A 4 -18.66 2.92 -12.17
C ALA A 4 -18.94 1.67 -13.00
N ARG A 5 -17.95 0.78 -13.13
CA ARG A 5 -18.13 -0.54 -13.75
C ARG A 5 -17.36 -1.59 -12.97
N HIS A 6 -17.83 -2.82 -13.06
CA HIS A 6 -17.28 -3.97 -12.35
C HIS A 6 -16.59 -4.92 -13.33
N LEU A 7 -15.41 -5.41 -12.95
CA LEU A 7 -14.66 -6.46 -13.63
C LEU A 7 -14.54 -7.66 -12.69
N ALA A 8 -14.11 -8.81 -13.22
CA ALA A 8 -13.85 -9.99 -12.38
C ALA A 8 -12.89 -9.64 -11.23
N GLY A 9 -13.19 -10.11 -10.00
CA GLY A 9 -12.37 -9.80 -8.82
C GLY A 9 -10.93 -10.32 -8.90
N ASP A 10 -10.66 -11.25 -9.81
CA ASP A 10 -9.34 -11.79 -10.09
C ASP A 10 -8.61 -11.09 -11.24
N VAL A 11 -9.11 -9.94 -11.74
CA VAL A 11 -8.51 -9.24 -12.89
C VAL A 11 -7.05 -8.85 -12.66
N LEU A 12 -6.66 -8.55 -11.41
CA LEU A 12 -5.27 -8.31 -11.01
C LEU A 12 -4.51 -9.58 -10.61
N GLY A 13 -5.16 -10.74 -10.66
CA GLY A 13 -4.72 -12.00 -10.11
C GLY A 13 -4.89 -12.09 -8.60
N LEU A 14 -5.21 -13.29 -8.11
CA LEU A 14 -5.27 -13.62 -6.68
C LEU A 14 -4.03 -14.40 -6.27
N SER A 15 -3.53 -14.16 -5.05
CA SER A 15 -2.49 -15.02 -4.46
C SER A 15 -3.06 -16.43 -4.20
N PRO A 16 -2.21 -17.47 -4.11
CA PRO A 16 -2.67 -18.82 -3.75
C PRO A 16 -3.47 -18.85 -2.45
N LEU A 17 -3.02 -18.12 -1.42
CA LEU A 17 -3.76 -17.95 -0.16
C LEU A 17 -5.14 -17.33 -0.38
N ALA A 18 -5.22 -16.22 -1.14
CA ALA A 18 -6.49 -15.55 -1.39
C ALA A 18 -7.49 -16.46 -2.12
N ARG A 19 -7.01 -17.23 -3.12
CA ARG A 19 -7.84 -18.23 -3.83
C ARG A 19 -8.40 -19.27 -2.87
N HIS A 20 -7.56 -19.83 -2.01
CA HIS A 20 -7.98 -20.84 -1.05
C HIS A 20 -9.00 -20.29 -0.05
N VAL A 21 -8.72 -19.11 0.51
CA VAL A 21 -9.62 -18.41 1.43
C VAL A 21 -10.96 -18.10 0.79
N PHE A 22 -10.99 -17.71 -0.48
CA PHE A 22 -12.25 -17.37 -1.15
C PHE A 22 -13.06 -18.59 -1.58
N ALA A 23 -12.39 -19.71 -1.90
CA ALA A 23 -13.05 -20.95 -2.26
C ALA A 23 -13.76 -21.61 -1.06
N GLU A 24 -13.27 -21.38 0.15
CA GLU A 24 -13.78 -22.01 1.39
C GLU A 24 -14.65 -21.10 2.25
N ARG A 25 -15.14 -19.98 1.69
CA ARG A 25 -16.07 -19.09 2.41
C ARG A 25 -17.36 -19.84 2.81
N PRO A 26 -17.97 -19.50 3.97
CA PRO A 26 -17.56 -18.46 4.90
C PRO A 26 -16.53 -18.90 5.94
N TRP A 27 -16.10 -20.17 5.96
CA TRP A 27 -15.24 -20.72 7.02
C TRP A 27 -13.96 -21.38 6.48
N PRO A 28 -12.98 -20.58 6.02
CA PRO A 28 -11.74 -21.13 5.49
C PRO A 28 -10.96 -21.93 6.53
N ARG A 29 -10.46 -23.11 6.13
CA ARG A 29 -9.68 -24.00 7.01
C ARG A 29 -8.41 -23.34 7.52
N VAL A 30 -7.74 -22.57 6.66
CA VAL A 30 -6.54 -21.77 7.01
C VAL A 30 -6.83 -20.67 8.04
N LEU A 31 -8.09 -20.32 8.25
CA LEU A 31 -8.54 -19.38 9.29
C LEU A 31 -9.18 -20.10 10.49
N GLY A 32 -9.03 -21.42 10.59
CA GLY A 32 -9.52 -22.24 11.70
C GLY A 32 -10.87 -22.93 11.46
N GLY A 33 -11.44 -22.86 10.25
CA GLY A 33 -12.68 -23.55 9.89
C GLY A 33 -13.89 -23.09 10.70
N ALA A 34 -14.84 -24.01 10.97
CA ALA A 34 -15.97 -23.75 11.84
C ALA A 34 -15.47 -23.51 13.28
N GLY A 35 -15.56 -22.26 13.75
CA GLY A 35 -14.94 -21.80 15.01
C GLY A 35 -13.67 -20.97 14.82
N GLY A 36 -13.26 -20.73 13.57
CA GLY A 36 -12.19 -19.82 13.18
C GLY A 36 -12.66 -18.38 12.95
N VAL A 37 -11.88 -17.62 12.18
CA VAL A 37 -12.24 -16.29 11.69
C VAL A 37 -13.06 -16.42 10.39
N PRO A 38 -14.32 -15.97 10.34
CA PRO A 38 -15.13 -16.10 9.14
C PRO A 38 -14.70 -15.12 8.05
N VAL A 39 -14.96 -15.49 6.79
CA VAL A 39 -14.83 -14.64 5.59
C VAL A 39 -16.16 -14.64 4.84
N PRO A 40 -17.12 -13.79 5.24
CA PRO A 40 -18.45 -13.79 4.66
C PRO A 40 -18.46 -13.41 3.17
N ALA A 41 -19.35 -14.03 2.40
CA ALA A 41 -19.77 -13.60 1.08
C ALA A 41 -21.16 -12.94 1.10
N ARG A 42 -21.94 -13.11 2.18
CA ARG A 42 -23.29 -12.55 2.33
C ARG A 42 -23.49 -11.96 3.73
N LEU A 43 -24.37 -10.97 3.85
CA LEU A 43 -24.67 -10.34 5.15
C LEU A 43 -25.21 -11.36 6.17
N ALA A 44 -26.02 -12.32 5.72
CA ALA A 44 -26.58 -13.37 6.58
C ALA A 44 -25.54 -14.35 7.17
N GLU A 45 -24.30 -14.31 6.68
CA GLU A 45 -23.19 -15.12 7.20
C GLU A 45 -22.41 -14.39 8.29
N PHE A 46 -22.76 -13.14 8.59
CA PHE A 46 -22.22 -12.42 9.74
C PHE A 46 -22.94 -12.88 11.00
N GLU A 47 -22.18 -13.49 11.90
CA GLU A 47 -22.66 -13.75 13.24
C GLU A 47 -22.52 -12.46 14.06
N VAL A 48 -23.57 -12.14 14.82
CA VAL A 48 -23.48 -11.11 15.85
C VAL A 48 -22.43 -11.62 16.85
N PRO A 49 -21.30 -10.92 17.04
CA PRO A 49 -20.34 -11.34 18.04
C PRO A 49 -21.07 -11.32 19.37
N GLU A 50 -21.02 -12.44 20.11
CA GLU A 50 -21.15 -12.36 21.56
C GLU A 50 -20.20 -11.24 22.02
N PRO A 51 -20.61 -10.36 22.95
CA PRO A 51 -19.74 -9.30 23.43
C PRO A 51 -18.50 -9.92 24.08
N ARG A 52 -17.45 -10.11 23.27
CA ARG A 52 -16.12 -10.59 23.66
C ARG A 52 -15.11 -9.44 23.78
N PHE A 53 -15.61 -8.21 23.63
CA PHE A 53 -14.97 -7.03 24.19
C PHE A 53 -14.64 -7.32 25.66
N ASP A 54 -13.41 -7.05 26.07
CA ASP A 54 -12.99 -7.27 27.44
C ASP A 54 -13.16 -5.96 28.24
N PRO A 55 -14.27 -5.76 28.96
CA PRO A 55 -14.48 -4.55 29.76
C PRO A 55 -13.43 -4.41 30.88
N ALA A 56 -12.73 -5.48 31.25
CA ALA A 56 -11.64 -5.39 32.23
C ALA A 56 -10.41 -4.67 31.65
N LEU A 57 -10.27 -4.61 30.33
CA LEU A 57 -9.20 -3.85 29.68
C LEU A 57 -9.58 -2.38 29.54
N LEU A 58 -10.75 -2.07 28.99
CA LEU A 58 -11.19 -0.69 28.75
C LEU A 58 -12.70 -0.65 28.87
N GLU A 59 -13.26 0.34 29.57
CA GLU A 59 -14.70 0.53 29.60
C GLU A 59 -15.19 1.34 28.39
N ARG A 60 -16.46 1.18 28.00
CA ARG A 60 -17.03 1.90 26.84
C ARG A 60 -17.03 3.42 27.01
N GLY A 61 -17.25 3.90 28.24
CA GLY A 61 -17.17 5.34 28.55
C GLY A 61 -15.75 5.88 28.37
N GLU A 62 -14.75 5.18 28.92
CA GLU A 62 -13.34 5.55 28.78
C GLU A 62 -12.88 5.48 27.31
N LEU A 63 -13.35 4.50 26.54
CA LEU A 63 -13.10 4.43 25.09
C LEU A 63 -13.60 5.70 24.38
N VAL A 64 -14.83 6.14 24.65
CA VAL A 64 -15.41 7.35 24.05
C VAL A 64 -14.59 8.59 24.40
N GLU A 65 -14.21 8.75 25.67
CA GLU A 65 -13.39 9.88 26.13
C GLU A 65 -12.03 9.92 25.42
N ARG A 66 -11.33 8.78 25.37
CA ARG A 66 -10.04 8.65 24.68
C ARG A 66 -10.15 8.96 23.19
N LEU A 67 -11.20 8.48 22.53
CA LEU A 67 -11.41 8.73 21.10
C LEU A 67 -11.71 10.19 20.80
N ARG A 68 -12.57 10.86 21.60
CA ARG A 68 -12.85 12.30 21.43
C ARG A 68 -11.58 13.14 21.60
N ALA A 69 -10.82 12.89 22.66
CA ALA A 69 -9.55 13.57 22.91
C ALA A 69 -8.52 13.31 21.79
N HIS A 70 -8.55 12.14 21.16
CA HIS A 70 -7.63 11.81 20.07
C HIS A 70 -8.00 12.46 18.74
N VAL A 71 -9.30 12.53 18.41
CA VAL A 71 -9.75 13.11 17.14
C VAL A 71 -9.58 14.63 17.15
N ASP A 72 -9.82 15.30 18.28
CA ASP A 72 -9.58 16.73 18.45
C ASP A 72 -8.66 17.01 19.67
N PRO A 73 -7.33 16.86 19.51
CA PRO A 73 -6.39 17.03 20.62
C PRO A 73 -6.23 18.49 21.06
N HIS A 74 -6.76 19.46 20.30
CA HIS A 74 -6.60 20.89 20.57
C HIS A 74 -7.88 21.56 21.05
N HIS A 75 -9.04 20.94 20.85
CA HIS A 75 -10.32 21.45 21.36
C HIS A 75 -11.04 20.37 22.15
N PRO A 76 -11.15 20.53 23.48
CA PRO A 76 -11.88 19.58 24.32
C PRO A 76 -13.41 19.65 24.12
N ASP A 77 -13.92 20.60 23.32
CA ASP A 77 -15.34 20.73 23.00
C ASP A 77 -15.70 19.88 21.75
N PRO A 78 -16.61 18.88 21.88
CA PRO A 78 -17.08 18.06 20.76
C PRO A 78 -17.73 18.86 19.62
N SER A 79 -18.12 20.12 19.84
CA SER A 79 -18.75 20.97 18.81
C SER A 79 -17.87 21.24 17.59
N HIS A 80 -16.56 21.04 17.70
CA HIS A 80 -15.59 21.16 16.60
C HIS A 80 -15.44 19.88 15.76
N LEU A 81 -15.94 18.75 16.26
CA LEU A 81 -15.95 17.48 15.53
C LEU A 81 -17.04 17.49 14.46
N HIS A 82 -16.77 16.87 13.32
CA HIS A 82 -17.83 16.62 12.35
C HIS A 82 -18.94 15.80 13.03
N PRO A 83 -20.23 16.19 12.97
CA PRO A 83 -21.30 15.55 13.74
C PRO A 83 -21.42 14.04 13.49
N ALA A 84 -21.16 13.59 12.26
CA ALA A 84 -21.18 12.16 11.95
C ALA A 84 -20.03 11.37 12.63
N ILE A 85 -18.87 11.99 12.87
CA ILE A 85 -17.77 11.36 13.62
C ILE A 85 -18.16 11.23 15.09
N ASP A 86 -18.68 12.30 15.71
CA ASP A 86 -19.09 12.23 17.12
C ASP A 86 -20.25 11.23 17.32
N ALA A 87 -21.19 11.17 16.38
CA ALA A 87 -22.22 10.14 16.37
C ALA A 87 -21.62 8.72 16.33
N SER A 88 -20.66 8.46 15.44
CA SER A 88 -19.96 7.17 15.39
C SER A 88 -19.19 6.86 16.68
N ILE A 89 -18.54 7.84 17.30
CA ILE A 89 -17.89 7.65 18.60
C ILE A 89 -18.94 7.32 19.67
N ALA A 90 -20.08 8.02 19.70
CA ALA A 90 -21.17 7.74 20.64
C ALA A 90 -21.73 6.32 20.47
N LYS A 91 -21.83 5.79 19.23
CA LYS A 91 -22.19 4.39 18.98
C LYS A 91 -21.26 3.41 19.69
N LEU A 92 -19.96 3.72 19.80
CA LEU A 92 -19.00 2.86 20.52
C LEU A 92 -19.21 2.88 22.04
N GLY A 93 -19.85 3.92 22.57
CA GLY A 93 -20.27 4.02 23.98
C GLY A 93 -21.48 3.15 24.31
N ASP A 94 -22.33 2.82 23.34
CA ASP A 94 -23.49 1.94 23.53
C ASP A 94 -23.00 0.51 23.87
N PRO A 95 -23.55 -0.15 24.92
CA PRO A 95 -23.23 -1.55 25.23
C PRO A 95 -23.45 -2.52 24.07
N ARG A 96 -24.40 -2.23 23.17
CA ARG A 96 -24.67 -2.98 21.93
C ARG A 96 -23.84 -2.47 20.75
N GLY A 97 -23.08 -1.40 20.91
CA GLY A 97 -22.24 -0.82 19.87
C GLY A 97 -21.13 -1.75 19.41
N LEU A 98 -20.96 -1.82 18.09
CA LEU A 98 -19.93 -2.58 17.39
C LEU A 98 -19.12 -1.65 16.47
N CYS A 99 -18.00 -2.14 15.94
CA CYS A 99 -17.27 -1.43 14.90
C CYS A 99 -16.78 -2.32 13.76
N VAL A 100 -16.74 -1.71 12.58
CA VAL A 100 -15.98 -2.22 11.43
C VAL A 100 -14.65 -1.51 11.42
N VAL A 101 -13.56 -2.28 11.42
CA VAL A 101 -12.21 -1.73 11.38
C VAL A 101 -11.59 -1.94 10.00
N ALA A 102 -11.19 -0.87 9.33
CA ALA A 102 -10.23 -0.91 8.23
C ALA A 102 -8.83 -0.55 8.74
N THR A 103 -7.78 -1.08 8.13
CA THR A 103 -6.40 -0.69 8.46
C THR A 103 -5.85 0.29 7.43
N ALA A 104 -5.06 1.25 7.86
CA ALA A 104 -4.26 2.11 7.00
C ALA A 104 -2.80 2.09 7.46
N ARG A 105 -1.87 2.20 6.50
CA ARG A 105 -0.45 2.43 6.83
C ARG A 105 -0.21 3.94 6.94
N PRO A 106 0.50 4.43 7.97
CA PRO A 106 0.91 5.83 8.02
C PRO A 106 1.77 6.15 6.79
N ALA A 107 1.35 7.11 5.99
CA ALA A 107 2.03 7.42 4.73
C ALA A 107 2.03 8.91 4.41
N PHE A 108 3.13 9.39 3.86
CA PHE A 108 3.25 10.76 3.38
C PHE A 108 2.23 11.04 2.27
N LEU A 109 1.65 12.25 2.30
CA LEU A 109 0.68 12.77 1.32
C LEU A 109 -0.59 11.91 1.14
N GLY A 110 -1.01 11.22 2.21
CA GLY A 110 -2.22 10.39 2.21
C GLY A 110 -2.12 9.17 1.31
N GLY A 111 -0.89 8.73 0.99
CA GLY A 111 -0.64 7.51 0.22
C GLY A 111 -1.08 6.25 0.94
N PRO A 112 -0.83 5.08 0.33
CA PRO A 112 -1.35 4.79 -1.01
C PRO A 112 -2.89 4.94 -1.05
N LEU A 113 -3.49 5.03 -2.24
CA LEU A 113 -4.95 5.14 -2.40
C LEU A 113 -5.73 4.03 -1.67
N SER A 114 -5.15 2.84 -1.50
CA SER A 114 -5.75 1.74 -0.74
C SER A 114 -6.13 2.14 0.70
N ASN A 115 -5.42 3.10 1.31
CA ASN A 115 -5.79 3.62 2.62
C ASN A 115 -7.15 4.34 2.59
N LEU A 116 -7.40 5.19 1.60
CA LEU A 116 -8.69 5.87 1.46
C LEU A 116 -9.78 4.85 1.13
N TYR A 117 -9.50 3.92 0.22
CA TYR A 117 -10.48 2.90 -0.18
C TYR A 117 -10.87 2.01 1.00
N ALA A 118 -9.94 1.72 1.91
CA ALA A 118 -10.23 0.98 3.13
C ALA A 118 -11.19 1.76 4.04
N ALA A 119 -11.00 3.07 4.18
CA ALA A 119 -11.89 3.93 4.95
C ALA A 119 -13.31 3.97 4.37
N LEU A 120 -13.43 4.12 3.05
CA LEU A 120 -14.71 4.11 2.33
C LEU A 120 -15.43 2.75 2.48
N HIS A 121 -14.69 1.66 2.36
CA HIS A 121 -15.26 0.33 2.54
C HIS A 121 -15.68 0.06 3.98
N ALA A 122 -14.91 0.50 4.98
CA ALA A 122 -15.36 0.41 6.37
C ALA A 122 -16.68 1.16 6.59
N ALA A 123 -16.85 2.35 6.00
CA ALA A 123 -18.10 3.09 6.06
C ALA A 123 -19.26 2.34 5.39
N ALA A 124 -19.06 1.82 4.17
CA ALA A 124 -20.07 1.05 3.45
C ALA A 124 -20.50 -0.21 4.22
N LEU A 125 -19.53 -0.98 4.73
CA LEU A 125 -19.78 -2.20 5.49
C LEU A 125 -20.43 -1.91 6.85
N ALA A 126 -19.97 -0.88 7.58
CA ALA A 126 -20.59 -0.49 8.85
C ALA A 126 -22.07 -0.13 8.66
N LYS A 127 -22.40 0.63 7.63
CA LYS A 127 -23.78 1.00 7.28
C LYS A 127 -24.63 -0.22 6.91
N ALA A 128 -24.06 -1.19 6.19
CA ALA A 128 -24.74 -2.43 5.82
C ALA A 128 -25.01 -3.31 7.06
N LEU A 129 -24.01 -3.49 7.91
CA LEU A 129 -24.12 -4.28 9.14
C LEU A 129 -25.02 -3.63 10.18
N GLU A 130 -24.99 -2.30 10.33
CA GLU A 130 -25.90 -1.60 11.25
C GLU A 130 -27.37 -1.88 10.93
N ARG A 131 -27.72 -1.88 9.65
CA ARG A 131 -29.07 -2.23 9.18
C ARG A 131 -29.37 -3.71 9.35
N HIS A 132 -28.42 -4.58 9.02
CA HIS A 132 -28.63 -6.02 9.06
C HIS A 132 -28.74 -6.57 10.48
N LEU A 133 -27.91 -6.07 11.40
CA LEU A 133 -27.82 -6.54 12.77
C LEU A 133 -28.75 -5.78 13.72
N GLU A 134 -29.37 -4.68 13.26
CA GLU A 134 -30.20 -3.77 14.08
C GLU A 134 -29.46 -3.28 15.34
N ARG A 135 -28.16 -3.05 15.20
CA ARG A 135 -27.26 -2.60 16.28
C ARG A 135 -26.42 -1.41 15.80
N PRO A 136 -26.02 -0.49 16.68
CA PRO A 136 -25.12 0.59 16.30
C PRO A 136 -23.78 0.03 15.79
N VAL A 137 -23.35 0.41 14.59
CA VAL A 137 -22.05 0.02 14.03
C VAL A 137 -21.30 1.27 13.56
N ALA A 138 -20.10 1.48 14.12
CA ALA A 138 -19.23 2.60 13.75
C ALA A 138 -18.13 2.15 12.77
N PRO A 139 -17.85 2.91 11.70
CA PRO A 139 -16.68 2.69 10.87
C PRO A 139 -15.43 3.31 11.51
N VAL A 140 -14.37 2.52 11.64
CA VAL A 140 -13.09 2.92 12.21
C VAL A 140 -11.99 2.69 11.19
N LEU A 141 -11.16 3.71 10.96
CA LEU A 141 -9.91 3.58 10.22
C LEU A 141 -8.75 3.53 11.22
N TRP A 142 -8.13 2.37 11.37
CA TRP A 142 -7.00 2.14 12.24
C TRP A 142 -5.68 2.45 11.52
N ILE A 143 -5.08 3.59 11.83
CA ILE A 143 -3.82 4.05 11.25
C ILE A 143 -2.67 3.40 12.05
N ARG A 144 -1.96 2.44 11.44
CA ARG A 144 -0.92 1.62 12.09
C ARG A 144 0.38 2.40 12.37
N SER A 145 0.31 3.48 13.15
CA SER A 145 1.44 4.37 13.41
C SER A 145 2.51 3.79 14.33
N ASP A 146 2.28 2.61 14.93
CA ASP A 146 3.32 1.82 15.61
C ASP A 146 4.30 1.14 14.67
N ALA A 147 4.00 1.07 13.36
CA ALA A 147 4.91 0.54 12.38
C ALA A 147 6.24 1.31 12.37
N HIS A 148 7.32 0.61 12.05
CA HIS A 148 8.69 1.11 12.03
C HIS A 148 9.29 1.19 10.62
N ASP A 149 8.54 0.78 9.59
CA ASP A 149 8.96 0.88 8.19
C ASP A 149 8.88 2.33 7.68
N GLN A 150 9.81 3.15 8.17
CA GLN A 150 9.93 4.55 7.81
C GLN A 150 10.23 4.73 6.32
N ALA A 151 10.91 3.79 5.68
CA ALA A 151 11.27 3.86 4.28
C ALA A 151 10.02 3.84 3.39
N ASN A 152 9.07 2.94 3.67
CA ASN A 152 7.82 2.88 2.92
C ASN A 152 6.86 4.03 3.27
N ALA A 153 6.91 4.57 4.50
CA ALA A 153 6.03 5.66 4.92
C ALA A 153 6.46 7.05 4.41
N ARG A 154 7.77 7.28 4.26
CA ARG A 154 8.38 8.58 3.94
C ARG A 154 8.15 9.02 2.49
N ASP A 155 8.10 8.06 1.57
CA ASP A 155 8.16 8.29 0.13
C ASP A 155 6.77 8.22 -0.51
N ALA A 156 6.42 9.25 -1.27
CA ALA A 156 5.21 9.34 -2.07
C ALA A 156 5.54 9.31 -3.56
N TRP A 157 4.74 8.59 -4.34
CA TRP A 157 4.84 8.55 -5.79
C TRP A 157 3.66 9.30 -6.41
N LEU A 158 3.98 10.27 -7.25
CA LEU A 158 3.03 11.19 -7.89
C LEU A 158 3.24 11.19 -9.39
N LEU A 159 2.24 11.62 -10.13
CA LEU A 159 2.31 11.81 -11.56
C LEU A 159 2.47 13.29 -11.87
N ASN A 160 3.49 13.64 -12.66
CA ASN A 160 3.62 15.01 -13.13
C ASN A 160 2.57 15.33 -14.22
N GLN A 161 2.57 16.57 -14.71
CA GLN A 161 1.70 17.02 -15.80
C GLN A 161 1.76 16.19 -17.11
N HIS A 162 2.81 15.40 -17.31
CA HIS A 162 2.97 14.51 -18.46
C HIS A 162 2.57 13.05 -18.17
N LEU A 163 2.16 12.77 -16.93
CA LEU A 163 1.92 11.46 -16.34
C LEU A 163 3.20 10.61 -16.23
N ASP A 164 4.34 11.28 -16.05
CA ASP A 164 5.58 10.61 -15.68
C ASP A 164 5.65 10.49 -14.15
N LEU A 165 6.02 9.30 -13.69
CA LEU A 165 6.10 8.99 -12.27
C LEU A 165 7.28 9.73 -11.61
N THR A 166 6.97 10.47 -10.55
CA THR A 166 7.92 11.29 -9.78
C THR A 166 7.88 10.88 -8.32
N ARG A 167 9.05 10.76 -7.68
CA ARG A 167 9.17 10.49 -6.25
C ARG A 167 9.31 11.80 -5.47
N THR A 168 8.55 11.91 -4.39
CA THR A 168 8.70 12.98 -3.39
C THR A 168 8.81 12.32 -2.02
N GLY A 169 9.93 12.51 -1.34
CA GLY A 169 10.17 11.94 -0.01
C GLY A 169 10.40 13.03 1.04
N LEU A 170 10.02 12.76 2.29
CA LEU A 170 10.34 13.62 3.42
C LEU A 170 11.85 13.55 3.76
N PRO A 171 12.60 14.65 3.65
CA PRO A 171 13.99 14.73 4.11
C PRO A 171 14.11 14.37 5.59
N SER A 172 15.28 13.90 6.00
CA SER A 172 15.63 13.66 7.42
C SER A 172 14.81 12.58 8.14
N MET A 173 13.86 11.93 7.45
CA MET A 173 13.26 10.67 7.87
C MET A 173 14.08 9.53 7.23
N GLY A 174 14.75 8.74 8.06
CA GLY A 174 15.71 7.72 7.63
C GLY A 174 15.14 6.31 7.59
N SER A 175 16.03 5.32 7.62
CA SER A 175 15.71 3.89 7.85
C SER A 175 15.82 3.52 9.33
N GLY A 176 15.50 4.46 10.23
CA GLY A 176 15.61 4.22 11.67
C GLY A 176 14.58 3.20 12.14
N ARG A 177 14.77 2.65 13.34
CA ARG A 177 13.82 1.72 13.96
C ARG A 177 12.82 2.42 14.88
N ARG A 178 12.67 3.75 14.78
CA ARG A 178 11.67 4.47 15.57
C ARG A 178 10.27 4.23 15.01
N ARG A 179 9.27 4.23 15.90
CA ARG A 179 7.85 4.17 15.50
C ARG A 179 7.50 5.41 14.72
N ILE A 180 6.74 5.25 13.63
CA ILE A 180 6.34 6.37 12.77
C ILE A 180 5.48 7.38 13.55
N GLY A 181 4.60 6.91 14.42
CA GLY A 181 3.76 7.71 15.31
C GLY A 181 4.49 8.43 16.44
N ALA A 182 5.81 8.25 16.57
CA ALA A 182 6.66 8.97 17.52
C ALA A 182 7.64 9.95 16.84
N ILE A 183 7.56 10.09 15.51
CA ILE A 183 8.42 11.01 14.75
C ILE A 183 7.65 12.29 14.49
N GLU A 184 7.94 13.33 15.27
CA GLU A 184 7.43 14.67 15.03
C GLU A 184 8.15 15.34 13.86
N LEU A 185 7.36 15.93 12.97
CA LEU A 185 7.84 16.58 11.77
C LEU A 185 8.03 18.08 12.03
N GLY A 186 9.28 18.54 12.10
CA GLY A 186 9.61 19.97 12.15
C GLY A 186 9.76 20.63 10.78
N ASP A 187 9.34 21.89 10.66
CA ASP A 187 9.38 22.69 9.42
C ASP A 187 10.78 22.74 8.78
N SER A 188 11.80 23.12 9.56
CA SER A 188 13.18 23.25 9.07
C SER A 188 13.83 21.89 8.83
N THR A 189 13.66 20.96 9.77
CA THR A 189 14.27 19.62 9.74
C THR A 189 13.81 18.81 8.53
N HIS A 190 12.52 18.88 8.20
CA HIS A 190 11.90 18.14 7.10
C HIS A 190 11.60 19.02 5.87
N ARG A 191 11.98 20.30 5.91
CA ARG A 191 11.83 21.28 4.82
C ARG A 191 10.41 21.33 4.26
N LEU A 192 9.40 21.35 5.13
CA LEU A 192 7.99 21.22 4.75
C LEU A 192 7.54 22.28 3.74
N ALA A 193 7.94 23.54 3.93
CA ALA A 193 7.63 24.63 3.00
C ALA A 193 8.25 24.42 1.60
N ALA A 194 9.48 23.92 1.53
CA ALA A 194 10.16 23.65 0.26
C ALA A 194 9.51 22.46 -0.46
N LEU A 195 9.08 21.42 0.27
CA LEU A 195 8.32 20.30 -0.29
C LEU A 195 6.98 20.76 -0.85
N ALA A 196 6.24 21.60 -0.13
CA ALA A 196 4.98 22.16 -0.63
C ALA A 196 5.20 22.96 -1.93
N SER A 197 6.29 23.74 -2.01
CA SER A 197 6.67 24.44 -3.23
C SER A 197 7.01 23.48 -4.38
N GLN A 198 7.80 22.44 -4.11
CA GLN A 198 8.12 21.40 -5.09
C GLN A 198 6.86 20.71 -5.62
N LEU A 199 5.90 20.39 -4.75
CA LEU A 199 4.64 19.76 -5.14
C LEU A 199 3.83 20.63 -6.11
N ARG A 200 3.86 21.97 -5.97
CA ARG A 200 3.20 22.87 -6.93
C ARG A 200 3.78 22.81 -8.34
N HIS A 201 5.07 22.48 -8.46
CA HIS A 201 5.75 22.30 -9.74
C HIS A 201 5.55 20.89 -10.34
N VAL A 202 5.34 19.88 -9.49
CA VAL A 202 5.09 18.50 -9.95
C VAL A 202 3.64 18.33 -10.36
N LEU A 203 2.70 18.76 -9.52
CA LEU A 203 1.28 18.54 -9.71
C LEU A 203 0.70 19.48 -10.77
N PRO A 204 -0.29 19.02 -11.57
CA PRO A 204 -1.00 19.87 -12.52
C PRO A 204 -1.61 21.11 -11.84
N GLU A 205 -1.60 22.24 -12.54
CA GLU A 205 -2.25 23.45 -12.06
C GLU A 205 -3.77 23.34 -12.23
N THR A 206 -4.47 23.28 -11.10
CA THR A 206 -5.94 23.20 -11.00
C THR A 206 -6.40 24.08 -9.84
N ALA A 207 -7.71 24.36 -9.79
CA ALA A 207 -8.31 25.04 -8.63
C ALA A 207 -8.19 24.23 -7.32
N HIS A 208 -7.90 22.92 -7.40
CA HIS A 208 -7.84 22.01 -6.25
C HIS A 208 -6.41 21.75 -5.76
N ARG A 209 -5.39 22.15 -6.52
CA ARG A 209 -3.97 21.86 -6.23
C ARG A 209 -3.55 22.36 -4.86
N ASP A 210 -3.65 23.67 -4.62
CA ASP A 210 -3.17 24.28 -3.38
C ASP A 210 -4.00 23.86 -2.15
N PRO A 211 -5.35 23.79 -2.20
CA PRO A 211 -6.15 23.20 -1.14
C PRO A 211 -5.76 21.76 -0.81
N SER A 212 -5.49 20.93 -1.82
CA SER A 212 -5.09 19.53 -1.62
C SER A 212 -3.69 19.42 -0.99
N ILE A 213 -2.73 20.23 -1.45
CA ILE A 213 -1.40 20.29 -0.84
C ILE A 213 -1.53 20.71 0.63
N ALA A 214 -2.30 21.75 0.94
CA ALA A 214 -2.51 22.21 2.31
C ALA A 214 -3.19 21.15 3.20
N LEU A 215 -4.09 20.36 2.63
CA LEU A 215 -4.77 19.29 3.35
C LEU A 215 -3.81 18.15 3.75
N PHE A 216 -2.98 17.69 2.80
CA PHE A 216 -2.16 16.49 2.98
C PHE A 216 -0.73 16.75 3.47
N MET A 217 -0.22 17.97 3.35
CA MET A 217 1.08 18.30 3.93
C MET A 217 1.00 18.21 5.46
N PRO A 218 1.96 17.54 6.11
CA PRO A 218 2.11 17.60 7.55
C PRO A 218 2.36 19.02 8.02
N ARG A 219 1.89 19.35 9.23
CA ARG A 219 2.17 20.60 9.93
C ARG A 219 3.34 20.39 10.90
N ALA A 220 4.03 21.47 11.26
CA ALA A 220 5.06 21.42 12.30
C ALA A 220 4.51 20.81 13.59
N GLY A 221 5.20 19.81 14.14
CA GLY A 221 4.80 19.07 15.35
C GLY A 221 3.84 17.90 15.09
N GLU A 222 3.30 17.74 13.88
CA GLU A 222 2.53 16.54 13.54
C GLU A 222 3.46 15.35 13.26
N THR A 223 2.96 14.15 13.51
CA THR A 223 3.50 12.91 12.96
C THR A 223 2.84 12.60 11.62
N LEU A 224 3.34 11.62 10.87
CA LEU A 224 2.64 11.16 9.66
C LEU A 224 1.24 10.60 9.95
N GLY A 225 1.09 9.90 11.08
CA GLY A 225 -0.21 9.38 11.51
C GLY A 225 -1.19 10.53 11.78
N ALA A 226 -0.75 11.57 12.50
CA ALA A 226 -1.57 12.74 12.80
C ALA A 226 -1.96 13.52 11.54
N ALA A 227 -1.01 13.75 10.62
CA ALA A 227 -1.28 14.43 9.35
C ALA A 227 -2.29 13.66 8.50
N GLN A 228 -2.14 12.33 8.40
CA GLN A 228 -3.07 11.47 7.68
C GLN A 228 -4.45 11.44 8.34
N ARG A 229 -4.52 11.31 9.67
CA ARG A 229 -5.76 11.36 10.45
C ARG A 229 -6.52 12.66 10.18
N ARG A 230 -5.84 13.80 10.25
CA ARG A 230 -6.42 15.12 9.94
C ARG A 230 -6.96 15.17 8.51
N ALA A 231 -6.16 14.77 7.54
CA ALA A 231 -6.55 14.82 6.13
C ALA A 231 -7.77 13.91 5.86
N PHE A 232 -7.76 12.69 6.39
CA PHE A 232 -8.82 11.72 6.15
C PHE A 232 -10.10 12.08 6.92
N ALA A 233 -10.00 12.62 8.14
CA ALA A 233 -11.17 13.13 8.85
C ALA A 233 -11.89 14.24 8.04
N ALA A 234 -11.15 15.08 7.31
CA ALA A 234 -11.76 16.08 6.43
C ALA A 234 -12.42 15.48 5.18
N LEU A 235 -11.91 14.35 4.66
CA LEU A 235 -12.43 13.73 3.44
C LEU A 235 -13.57 12.75 3.68
N VAL A 236 -13.50 11.95 4.74
CA VAL A 236 -14.46 10.88 5.03
C VAL A 236 -15.19 11.06 6.36
N GLY A 237 -14.99 12.18 7.05
CA GLY A 237 -15.70 12.52 8.28
C GLY A 237 -17.22 12.65 8.09
N GLY A 238 -17.64 13.08 6.89
CA GLY A 238 -19.04 13.09 6.45
C GLY A 238 -19.72 11.71 6.52
N LEU A 239 -18.93 10.65 6.32
CA LEU A 239 -19.38 9.25 6.38
C LEU A 239 -19.29 8.67 7.80
N GLY A 240 -18.89 9.48 8.79
CA GLY A 240 -18.74 9.07 10.18
C GLY A 240 -17.52 8.19 10.46
N VAL A 241 -16.52 8.15 9.57
CA VAL A 241 -15.30 7.36 9.79
C VAL A 241 -14.45 7.96 10.90
N VAL A 242 -14.22 7.17 11.95
CA VAL A 242 -13.35 7.56 13.07
C VAL A 242 -11.92 7.11 12.77
N CYS A 243 -11.02 8.06 12.50
CA CYS A 243 -9.60 7.77 12.25
C CYS A 243 -8.84 7.69 13.58
N VAL A 244 -8.26 6.53 13.90
CA VAL A 244 -7.66 6.22 15.21
C VAL A 244 -6.24 5.72 15.05
N GLU A 245 -5.32 6.27 15.84
CA GLU A 245 -3.96 5.75 16.00
C GLU A 245 -3.83 4.90 17.28
N PRO A 246 -2.98 3.86 17.30
CA PRO A 246 -2.72 3.04 18.50
C PRO A 246 -2.35 3.84 19.76
N ALA A 247 -1.71 5.00 19.60
CA ALA A 247 -1.34 5.89 20.69
C ALA A 247 -2.56 6.32 21.54
N ALA A 248 -3.75 6.45 20.94
CA ALA A 248 -4.98 6.81 21.66
C ALA A 248 -5.35 5.79 22.75
N LEU A 249 -4.99 4.53 22.54
CA LEU A 249 -5.37 3.39 23.38
C LEU A 249 -4.16 2.66 23.98
N ARG A 250 -2.98 3.29 23.98
CA ARG A 250 -1.70 2.64 24.30
C ARG A 250 -1.71 1.85 25.62
N PRO A 251 -2.08 2.42 26.78
CA PRO A 251 -2.03 1.66 28.04
C PRO A 251 -2.87 0.37 27.98
N THR A 252 -4.02 0.44 27.32
CA THR A 252 -4.93 -0.70 27.18
C THR A 252 -4.40 -1.72 26.16
N LEU A 253 -3.87 -1.28 25.02
CA LEU A 253 -3.23 -2.17 24.05
C LEU A 253 -2.05 -2.92 24.67
N SER A 254 -1.26 -2.26 25.52
CA SER A 254 -0.15 -2.90 26.23
C SER A 254 -0.63 -3.90 27.28
N ARG A 255 -1.71 -3.61 28.01
CA ARG A 255 -2.35 -4.61 28.90
C ARG A 255 -2.89 -5.81 28.12
N ALA A 256 -3.52 -5.58 26.96
CA ALA A 256 -3.95 -6.65 26.07
C ALA A 256 -2.76 -7.49 25.58
N LEU A 257 -1.66 -6.84 25.22
CA LEU A 257 -0.41 -7.51 24.85
C LEU A 257 0.16 -8.34 26.00
N ALA A 258 0.16 -7.83 27.23
CA ALA A 258 0.59 -8.58 28.41
C ALA A 258 -0.21 -9.88 28.59
N ARG A 259 -1.54 -9.82 28.39
CA ARG A 259 -2.41 -11.01 28.39
C ARG A 259 -2.06 -11.98 27.27
N LEU A 260 -1.83 -11.48 26.06
CA LEU A 260 -1.46 -12.30 24.89
C LEU A 260 -0.13 -13.03 25.07
N VAL A 261 0.89 -12.35 25.62
CA VAL A 261 2.19 -12.99 25.85
C VAL A 261 2.17 -13.95 27.03
N ALA A 262 1.35 -13.68 28.06
CA ALA A 262 1.21 -14.57 29.23
C ALA A 262 0.68 -15.95 28.84
N VAL A 263 -0.27 -16.01 27.88
CA VAL A 263 -0.83 -17.27 27.39
C VAL A 263 0.11 -17.95 26.38
N GLY A 264 0.87 -17.16 25.62
CA GLY A 264 1.81 -17.66 24.60
C GLY A 264 2.99 -18.49 25.13
N GLY A 265 3.25 -18.54 26.44
CA GLY A 265 4.30 -19.39 27.04
C GLY A 265 3.80 -20.50 27.97
N ALA A 266 2.49 -20.78 27.99
CA ALA A 266 1.87 -21.76 28.90
C ALA A 266 1.82 -23.21 28.35
N GLY A 267 2.78 -23.61 27.50
CA GLY A 267 2.80 -24.95 26.88
C GLY A 267 1.71 -25.18 25.81
N GLN A 268 1.11 -24.10 25.32
CA GLN A 268 0.21 -24.03 24.16
C GLN A 268 1.00 -23.39 23.01
N PRO A 269 0.82 -23.87 21.76
CA PRO A 269 1.91 -24.46 20.99
C PRO A 269 3.04 -23.48 20.65
N SER A 270 4.24 -23.84 21.09
CA SER A 270 5.58 -23.46 20.58
C SER A 270 5.73 -23.59 19.06
N ALA A 271 4.74 -24.18 18.41
CA ALA A 271 4.62 -24.25 16.98
C ALA A 271 3.23 -23.70 16.60
N VAL A 272 3.17 -22.44 16.16
CA VAL A 272 2.44 -22.18 14.92
C VAL A 272 3.09 -23.12 13.91
N ARG A 273 2.61 -24.37 13.81
CA ARG A 273 3.10 -25.31 12.82
C ARG A 273 2.72 -24.67 11.51
N LEU A 274 3.72 -24.08 10.84
CA LEU A 274 3.56 -23.58 9.48
C LEU A 274 3.42 -24.72 8.48
N GLU A 275 3.65 -25.96 8.92
CA GLU A 275 3.53 -27.18 8.12
C GLU A 275 2.22 -27.26 7.29
N PRO A 276 1.00 -26.98 7.83
CA PRO A 276 -0.23 -26.96 7.04
C PRO A 276 -0.34 -25.77 6.08
N PHE A 277 0.51 -24.76 6.26
CA PHE A 277 0.49 -23.51 5.51
C PHE A 277 1.59 -23.43 4.44
N MET A 278 2.61 -24.30 4.48
CA MET A 278 3.72 -24.30 3.52
C MET A 278 3.27 -24.52 2.07
N ASP A 279 2.26 -25.35 1.85
CA ASP A 279 1.68 -25.63 0.54
C ASP A 279 0.81 -24.47 0.02
N VAL A 280 0.15 -23.74 0.93
CA VAL A 280 -0.73 -22.60 0.59
C VAL A 280 0.06 -21.29 0.39
N PHE A 281 1.20 -21.14 1.09
CA PHE A 281 2.10 -19.99 0.94
C PHE A 281 3.08 -20.11 -0.23
N ASP A 282 3.10 -21.25 -0.93
CA ASP A 282 3.95 -21.52 -2.10
C ASP A 282 5.41 -21.05 -1.93
N LEU A 283 5.96 -21.29 -0.74
CA LEU A 283 7.32 -20.87 -0.38
C LEU A 283 8.41 -21.71 -1.07
N ARG A 284 8.02 -22.75 -1.82
CA ARG A 284 8.93 -23.67 -2.51
C ARG A 284 9.06 -23.43 -4.01
N SER A 285 8.12 -22.76 -4.68
CA SER A 285 8.13 -22.63 -6.15
C SER A 285 8.36 -21.22 -6.69
N ALA A 286 8.68 -20.25 -5.83
CA ALA A 286 9.14 -18.92 -6.25
C ALA A 286 10.57 -18.95 -6.81
N SER A 287 10.87 -19.83 -7.76
CA SER A 287 12.03 -19.75 -8.66
C SER A 287 11.76 -18.72 -9.76
N SER A 288 11.72 -17.45 -9.38
CA SER A 288 12.09 -16.31 -10.20
C SER A 288 12.16 -15.07 -9.30
N SER A 289 13.41 -14.67 -9.00
CA SER A 289 13.75 -13.46 -8.22
C SER A 289 13.41 -13.54 -6.72
N SER A 290 13.84 -14.61 -6.07
CA SER A 290 13.61 -14.90 -4.65
C SER A 290 14.32 -13.97 -3.67
N GLU A 291 15.14 -13.01 -4.11
CA GLU A 291 15.82 -12.08 -3.18
C GLU A 291 15.01 -10.80 -2.92
N ALA A 292 14.18 -10.34 -3.86
CA ALA A 292 13.54 -9.01 -3.74
C ALA A 292 12.20 -9.00 -2.97
N ILE A 293 11.52 -10.15 -2.85
CA ILE A 293 10.28 -10.27 -2.06
C ILE A 293 10.59 -10.62 -0.60
N LEU A 294 11.68 -11.35 -0.35
CA LEU A 294 12.14 -11.72 0.98
C LEU A 294 12.87 -10.58 1.71
N GLU A 295 13.48 -9.62 0.99
CA GLU A 295 14.16 -8.47 1.62
C GLU A 295 13.22 -7.41 2.23
N ARG A 296 11.90 -7.46 1.96
CA ARG A 296 10.99 -6.32 2.25
C ARG A 296 9.97 -6.53 3.36
N VAL A 297 10.00 -7.65 4.05
CA VAL A 297 9.20 -7.83 5.27
C VAL A 297 10.05 -8.58 6.28
N GLU A 298 10.40 -7.92 7.39
CA GLU A 298 11.00 -8.52 8.60
C GLU A 298 10.01 -9.47 9.30
N LEU A 299 9.41 -10.38 8.55
CA LEU A 299 8.71 -11.54 9.07
C LEU A 299 9.49 -12.71 8.54
N ASP A 300 10.53 -13.08 9.27
CA ASP A 300 11.01 -14.45 9.21
C ASP A 300 9.78 -15.33 9.46
N PRO A 301 9.30 -16.11 8.47
CA PRO A 301 8.14 -16.96 8.67
C PRO A 301 8.37 -17.91 9.84
N TYR A 302 9.61 -18.30 10.15
CA TYR A 302 9.94 -19.19 11.26
C TYR A 302 9.84 -18.51 12.64
N HIS A 303 10.00 -17.19 12.72
CA HIS A 303 10.01 -16.42 13.98
C HIS A 303 9.31 -15.06 13.82
N PRO A 304 7.97 -15.02 13.72
CA PRO A 304 7.25 -13.76 13.56
C PRO A 304 7.51 -12.82 14.75
N VAL A 305 7.57 -11.52 14.48
CA VAL A 305 7.73 -10.50 15.53
C VAL A 305 6.46 -10.43 16.36
N ALA A 306 6.56 -10.83 17.63
CA ALA A 306 5.44 -10.85 18.57
C ALA A 306 5.15 -9.46 19.15
N ALA A 307 6.21 -8.70 19.48
CA ALA A 307 6.12 -7.38 20.08
C ALA A 307 7.35 -6.53 19.75
N TYR A 308 7.31 -5.26 20.12
CA TYR A 308 8.47 -4.39 20.18
C TYR A 308 8.61 -3.76 21.56
N ARG A 309 9.86 -3.48 21.95
CA ARG A 309 10.20 -2.63 23.08
C ARG A 309 10.92 -1.38 22.60
N SER A 310 10.52 -0.24 23.13
CA SER A 310 11.16 1.05 22.93
C SER A 310 12.32 1.22 23.90
N ASP A 311 13.53 1.26 23.36
CA ASP A 311 14.80 1.52 24.06
C ASP A 311 15.38 2.82 23.50
N GLU A 312 15.39 3.90 24.31
CA GLU A 312 15.85 5.23 23.88
C GLU A 312 15.20 5.74 22.57
N GLY A 313 13.94 5.38 22.37
CA GLY A 313 13.14 5.73 21.20
C GLY A 313 13.30 4.80 20.00
N GLN A 314 14.27 3.87 20.01
CA GLN A 314 14.41 2.83 18.98
C GLN A 314 13.57 1.60 19.33
N GLN A 315 12.92 0.99 18.33
CA GLN A 315 12.21 -0.26 18.53
C GLN A 315 13.16 -1.45 18.40
N ARG A 316 13.10 -2.34 19.40
CA ARG A 316 13.73 -3.64 19.38
C ARG A 316 12.65 -4.71 19.23
N ALA A 317 12.77 -5.52 18.18
CA ALA A 317 11.84 -6.62 17.90
C ALA A 317 11.97 -7.72 18.94
N LEU A 318 10.85 -8.33 19.27
CA LEU A 318 10.75 -9.48 20.16
C LEU A 318 10.20 -10.68 19.38
N HIS A 319 10.90 -11.81 19.46
CA HIS A 319 10.53 -13.07 18.82
C HIS A 319 10.18 -14.11 19.88
N LEU A 320 9.26 -15.03 19.54
CA LEU A 320 9.01 -16.24 20.33
C LEU A 320 9.89 -17.38 19.76
N VAL A 321 10.72 -17.98 20.61
CA VAL A 321 11.65 -19.07 20.27
C VAL A 321 11.64 -20.08 21.43
N ASP A 322 11.33 -21.34 21.16
CA ASP A 322 11.28 -22.42 22.16
C ASP A 322 10.46 -22.06 23.42
N ASP A 323 9.25 -21.52 23.24
CA ASP A 323 8.36 -21.04 24.33
C ASP A 323 8.91 -19.89 25.19
N GLN A 324 9.98 -19.23 24.72
CA GLN A 324 10.60 -18.09 25.40
C GLN A 324 10.71 -16.89 24.48
N PHE A 325 10.68 -15.71 25.07
CA PHE A 325 10.76 -14.45 24.34
C PHE A 325 12.19 -13.94 24.29
N LEU A 326 12.66 -13.61 23.09
CA LEU A 326 14.01 -13.10 22.82
C LEU A 326 13.94 -11.76 22.10
N PHE A 327 14.58 -10.75 22.68
CA PHE A 327 14.77 -9.47 22.01
C PHE A 327 15.92 -9.56 21.00
N ALA A 328 15.70 -9.03 19.80
CA ALA A 328 16.71 -9.02 18.75
C ALA A 328 17.99 -8.32 19.23
N GLY A 329 19.11 -9.05 19.22
CA GLY A 329 20.43 -8.55 19.62
C GLY A 329 20.58 -8.25 21.12
N GLU A 330 19.75 -8.83 21.99
CA GLU A 330 19.94 -8.82 23.45
C GLU A 330 20.31 -10.23 23.92
N GLU A 331 21.21 -10.33 24.90
CA GLU A 331 21.50 -11.59 25.58
C GLU A 331 20.44 -11.86 26.65
N GLY A 332 19.94 -13.09 26.70
CA GLY A 332 18.95 -13.52 27.69
C GLY A 332 17.54 -13.67 27.12
N ARG A 333 16.81 -14.62 27.71
CA ARG A 333 15.43 -14.94 27.33
C ARG A 333 14.48 -14.47 28.43
N ARG A 334 13.21 -14.26 28.09
CA ARG A 334 12.13 -14.00 29.06
C ARG A 334 11.11 -15.11 28.99
N SER A 335 10.68 -15.59 30.15
CA SER A 335 9.44 -16.35 30.25
C SER A 335 8.24 -15.46 29.92
N ALA A 336 7.11 -16.08 29.59
CA ALA A 336 5.85 -15.37 29.40
C ALA A 336 5.46 -14.51 30.62
N SER A 337 5.68 -15.02 31.83
CA SER A 337 5.36 -14.31 33.08
C SER A 337 6.23 -13.08 33.31
N GLU A 338 7.54 -13.18 33.04
CA GLU A 338 8.48 -12.06 33.18
C GLU A 338 8.16 -10.97 32.17
N LEU A 339 7.93 -11.34 30.89
CA LEU A 339 7.60 -10.38 29.85
C LEU A 339 6.26 -9.68 30.12
N ALA A 340 5.24 -10.42 30.56
CA ALA A 340 3.95 -9.83 30.91
C ALA A 340 4.12 -8.80 32.06
N ALA A 341 4.93 -9.12 33.07
CA ALA A 341 5.24 -8.20 34.15
C ALA A 341 6.01 -6.95 33.67
N GLU A 342 6.98 -7.10 32.77
CA GLU A 342 7.69 -5.97 32.15
C GLU A 342 6.73 -5.04 31.38
N ILE A 343 5.80 -5.61 30.61
CA ILE A 343 4.81 -4.83 29.85
C ILE A 343 3.88 -4.06 30.79
N VAL A 344 3.39 -4.70 31.85
CA VAL A 344 2.52 -4.06 32.86
C VAL A 344 3.26 -2.96 33.61
N ALA A 345 4.54 -3.14 33.91
CA ALA A 345 5.35 -2.16 34.62
C ALA A 345 5.66 -0.90 33.78
N ALA A 346 5.74 -1.03 32.45
CA ALA A 346 6.08 0.07 31.55
C ALA A 346 5.31 0.03 30.22
N PRO A 347 3.98 0.18 30.24
CA PRO A 347 3.12 -0.07 29.07
C PRO A 347 3.44 0.82 27.86
N GLU A 348 3.90 2.05 28.09
CA GLU A 348 4.27 3.00 27.03
C GLU A 348 5.49 2.57 26.19
N ARG A 349 6.30 1.65 26.74
CA ARG A 349 7.49 1.13 26.05
C ARG A 349 7.18 -0.01 25.11
N PHE A 350 6.02 -0.65 25.20
CA PHE A 350 5.72 -1.85 24.45
C PHE A 350 4.64 -1.62 23.40
N THR A 351 4.83 -2.24 22.23
CA THR A 351 3.82 -2.27 21.18
C THR A 351 3.66 -3.69 20.66
N PRO A 352 2.44 -4.11 20.29
CA PRO A 352 2.24 -5.41 19.68
C PRO A 352 2.89 -5.44 18.29
N GLY A 353 3.47 -6.58 17.93
CA GLY A 353 4.01 -6.83 16.59
C GLY A 353 2.89 -7.14 15.59
N PRO A 354 3.19 -7.23 14.28
CA PRO A 354 2.17 -7.43 13.24
C PRO A 354 1.28 -8.67 13.44
N LEU A 355 1.79 -9.69 14.13
CA LEU A 355 1.03 -10.88 14.48
C LEU A 355 0.02 -10.63 15.61
N LEU A 356 0.44 -9.97 16.69
CA LEU A 356 -0.36 -9.78 17.90
C LEU A 356 -1.19 -8.49 17.88
N GLU A 357 -0.88 -7.54 17.01
CA GLU A 357 -1.57 -6.26 16.93
C GLU A 357 -3.07 -6.40 16.62
N PRO A 358 -3.50 -7.21 15.63
CA PRO A 358 -4.91 -7.41 15.38
C PRO A 358 -5.64 -7.98 16.61
N LEU A 359 -5.00 -8.89 17.36
CA LEU A 359 -5.59 -9.51 18.54
C LEU A 359 -5.68 -8.53 19.70
N ALA A 360 -4.62 -7.76 19.95
CA ALA A 360 -4.62 -6.72 20.98
C ALA A 360 -5.71 -5.67 20.70
N ARG A 361 -5.84 -5.24 19.43
CA ARG A 361 -6.88 -4.33 18.99
C ARG A 361 -8.27 -4.93 19.18
N ASP A 362 -8.50 -6.17 18.75
CA ASP A 362 -9.80 -6.82 18.83
C ASP A 362 -10.23 -7.07 20.30
N LEU A 363 -9.30 -7.26 21.24
CA LEU A 363 -9.61 -7.35 22.67
C LEU A 363 -10.07 -6.01 23.25
N VAL A 364 -9.60 -4.90 22.70
CA VAL A 364 -9.86 -3.53 23.19
C VAL A 364 -11.06 -2.88 22.51
N LEU A 365 -11.37 -3.26 21.27
CA LEU A 365 -12.45 -2.69 20.48
C LEU A 365 -13.57 -3.72 20.22
N PRO A 366 -14.83 -3.29 20.13
CA PRO A 366 -15.96 -4.17 19.85
C PRO A 366 -16.07 -4.52 18.36
N VAL A 367 -15.02 -5.13 17.80
CA VAL A 367 -14.89 -5.35 16.36
C VAL A 367 -15.85 -6.46 15.91
N VAL A 368 -16.76 -6.14 14.98
CA VAL A 368 -17.61 -7.13 14.30
C VAL A 368 -16.98 -7.60 12.99
N ALA A 369 -16.27 -6.72 12.29
CA ALA A 369 -15.60 -7.06 11.06
C ALA A 369 -14.31 -6.25 10.88
N THR A 370 -13.30 -6.88 10.29
CA THR A 370 -12.09 -6.22 9.81
C THR A 370 -12.08 -6.22 8.29
N VAL A 371 -12.03 -5.03 7.68
CA VAL A 371 -11.75 -4.88 6.26
C VAL A 371 -10.25 -5.10 6.06
N ALA A 372 -9.88 -6.20 5.41
CA ALA A 372 -8.50 -6.53 5.08
C ALA A 372 -8.01 -5.64 3.93
N SER A 373 -7.29 -4.56 4.27
CA SER A 373 -6.86 -3.54 3.33
C SER A 373 -5.77 -4.05 2.38
N GLU A 374 -4.93 -4.95 2.90
CA GLU A 374 -3.80 -5.58 2.21
C GLU A 374 -3.79 -7.10 2.44
N TRP A 375 -3.15 -7.86 1.56
CA TRP A 375 -3.05 -9.32 1.71
C TRP A 375 -2.26 -9.76 2.96
N ASP A 376 -1.39 -8.89 3.48
CA ASP A 376 -0.67 -9.14 4.73
C ASP A 376 -1.61 -9.24 5.93
N ASP A 377 -2.75 -8.54 5.92
CA ASP A 377 -3.75 -8.63 6.99
C ASP A 377 -4.38 -10.04 7.02
N LEU A 378 -4.60 -10.63 5.84
CA LEU A 378 -5.07 -12.02 5.70
C LEU A 378 -4.02 -13.02 6.19
N ARG A 379 -2.74 -12.82 5.85
CA ARG A 379 -1.64 -13.66 6.34
C ARG A 379 -1.54 -13.60 7.88
N ALA A 380 -1.57 -12.40 8.46
CA ALA A 380 -1.52 -12.22 9.91
C ALA A 380 -2.69 -12.93 10.61
N ALA A 381 -3.91 -12.85 10.05
CA ALA A 381 -5.07 -13.55 10.58
C ALA A 381 -4.90 -15.07 10.58
N CYS A 382 -4.31 -15.66 9.53
CA CYS A 382 -4.01 -17.10 9.45
C CYS A 382 -3.01 -17.53 10.53
N LEU A 383 -1.93 -16.75 10.71
CA LEU A 383 -0.89 -17.06 11.68
C LEU A 383 -1.36 -16.94 13.14
N ALA A 384 -2.38 -16.11 13.40
CA ALA A 384 -2.85 -15.83 14.75
C ALA A 384 -4.02 -16.71 15.22
N VAL A 385 -4.46 -17.70 14.43
CA VAL A 385 -5.63 -18.55 14.74
C VAL A 385 -5.50 -19.24 16.11
N GLU A 386 -4.37 -19.91 16.37
CA GLU A 386 -4.19 -20.64 17.62
C GLU A 386 -4.03 -19.71 18.82
N TRP A 387 -3.37 -18.55 18.64
CA TRP A 387 -3.31 -17.52 19.68
C TRP A 387 -4.71 -16.99 20.02
N ARG A 388 -5.53 -16.74 19.00
CA ARG A 388 -6.90 -16.24 19.16
C ARG A 388 -7.75 -17.23 19.96
N ARG A 389 -7.60 -18.54 19.70
CA ARG A 389 -8.27 -19.60 20.48
C ARG A 389 -7.77 -19.66 21.92
N ALA A 390 -6.45 -19.61 22.12
CA ALA A 390 -5.85 -19.78 23.44
C ALA A 390 -6.29 -18.69 24.44
N VAL A 391 -6.53 -17.47 23.96
CA VAL A 391 -6.97 -16.35 24.80
C VAL A 391 -8.49 -16.11 24.77
N ASP A 392 -9.24 -16.94 24.06
CA ASP A 392 -10.65 -16.77 23.72
C ASP A 392 -10.96 -15.35 23.18
N ALA A 393 -10.09 -14.85 22.30
CA ALA A 393 -10.26 -13.53 21.71
C ALA A 393 -11.50 -13.49 20.79
N PRO A 394 -12.06 -12.29 20.55
CA PRO A 394 -13.10 -12.08 19.53
C PRO A 394 -12.69 -12.67 18.18
N ARG A 395 -13.63 -13.00 17.30
CA ARG A 395 -13.35 -13.52 15.94
C ARG A 395 -14.06 -12.65 14.91
N PRO A 396 -13.67 -11.37 14.75
CA PRO A 396 -14.34 -10.48 13.82
C PRO A 396 -14.24 -11.03 12.40
N ALA A 397 -15.33 -10.92 11.63
CA ALA A 397 -15.35 -11.34 10.24
C ALA A 397 -14.27 -10.62 9.43
N LEU A 398 -13.50 -11.35 8.64
CA LEU A 398 -12.50 -10.76 7.76
C LEU A 398 -13.11 -10.52 6.38
N VAL A 399 -13.20 -9.26 5.97
CA VAL A 399 -13.80 -8.85 4.69
C VAL A 399 -12.70 -8.30 3.79
N PRO A 400 -12.39 -8.94 2.65
CA PRO A 400 -11.41 -8.42 1.71
C PRO A 400 -11.84 -7.06 1.17
N ARG A 401 -10.91 -6.09 1.13
CA ARG A 401 -11.24 -4.77 0.63
C ARG A 401 -11.59 -4.80 -0.87
N GLN A 402 -12.64 -4.10 -1.28
CA GLN A 402 -12.91 -3.73 -2.67
C GLN A 402 -11.65 -3.17 -3.34
N ARG A 403 -11.12 -3.88 -4.33
CA ARG A 403 -10.00 -3.41 -5.16
C ARG A 403 -10.55 -2.41 -6.19
N VAL A 404 -9.81 -1.33 -6.42
CA VAL A 404 -10.30 -0.21 -7.24
C VAL A 404 -9.22 0.27 -8.22
N THR A 405 -9.61 0.61 -9.45
CA THR A 405 -8.78 1.36 -10.40
C THR A 405 -9.51 2.61 -10.86
N LEU A 406 -8.89 3.76 -10.67
CA LEU A 406 -9.34 5.04 -11.19
C LEU A 406 -8.83 5.23 -12.61
N VAL A 407 -9.72 5.65 -13.52
CA VAL A 407 -9.37 5.83 -14.93
C VAL A 407 -9.72 7.25 -15.35
N SER A 408 -8.69 8.06 -15.60
CA SER A 408 -8.86 9.43 -16.08
C SER A 408 -9.12 9.50 -17.58
N ALA A 409 -9.61 10.64 -18.06
CA ALA A 409 -9.75 10.91 -19.49
C ALA A 409 -8.45 10.67 -20.29
N LEU A 410 -7.29 11.05 -19.74
CA LEU A 410 -5.98 10.84 -20.39
C LEU A 410 -5.58 9.35 -20.46
N ALA A 411 -5.95 8.56 -19.45
CA ALA A 411 -5.73 7.11 -19.49
C ALA A 411 -6.64 6.48 -20.55
N ARG A 412 -7.92 6.86 -20.63
CA ARG A 412 -8.86 6.40 -21.67
C ARG A 412 -8.40 6.78 -23.07
N GLU A 413 -7.93 8.01 -23.25
CA GLU A 413 -7.33 8.44 -24.52
C GLU A 413 -6.16 7.52 -24.89
N SER A 414 -5.28 7.21 -23.94
CA SER A 414 -4.12 6.34 -24.18
C SER A 414 -4.51 4.90 -24.50
N LEU A 415 -5.53 4.33 -23.84
CA LEU A 415 -6.11 3.02 -24.18
C LEU A 415 -6.64 3.04 -25.63
N THR A 416 -7.42 4.07 -25.98
CA THR A 416 -8.00 4.23 -27.33
C THR A 416 -6.92 4.35 -28.39
N LYS A 417 -5.87 5.15 -28.15
CA LYS A 417 -4.75 5.32 -29.09
C LYS A 417 -3.93 4.05 -29.27
N ARG A 418 -3.89 3.18 -28.27
CA ARG A 418 -3.22 1.87 -28.33
C ARG A 418 -4.12 0.74 -28.84
N GLY A 419 -5.44 0.97 -28.93
CA GLY A 419 -6.39 -0.05 -29.37
C GLY A 419 -6.47 -1.24 -28.40
N VAL A 420 -6.24 -1.03 -27.10
CA VAL A 420 -6.27 -2.07 -26.07
C VAL A 420 -7.42 -1.84 -25.09
N ALA A 421 -8.05 -2.91 -24.61
CA ALA A 421 -9.06 -2.81 -23.56
C ALA A 421 -8.40 -2.62 -22.19
N LEU A 422 -9.08 -1.92 -21.26
CA LEU A 422 -8.56 -1.76 -19.90
C LEU A 422 -8.37 -3.12 -19.22
N GLU A 423 -9.33 -4.03 -19.36
CA GLU A 423 -9.26 -5.35 -18.71
C GLU A 423 -8.00 -6.12 -19.13
N ASP A 424 -7.65 -6.10 -20.42
CA ASP A 424 -6.43 -6.75 -20.92
C ASP A 424 -5.17 -6.14 -20.28
N VAL A 425 -5.12 -4.81 -20.14
CA VAL A 425 -4.00 -4.12 -19.48
C VAL A 425 -3.92 -4.49 -18.00
N LEU A 426 -5.06 -4.61 -17.32
CA LEU A 426 -5.13 -5.02 -15.91
C LEU A 426 -4.68 -6.47 -15.72
N ARG A 427 -5.15 -7.40 -16.56
CA ARG A 427 -4.76 -8.82 -16.53
C ARG A 427 -3.29 -9.02 -16.85
N ALA A 428 -2.76 -8.24 -17.81
CA ALA A 428 -1.35 -8.24 -18.14
C ALA A 428 -0.47 -7.51 -17.09
N ARG A 429 -1.07 -6.93 -16.04
CA ARG A 429 -0.37 -6.16 -15.00
C ARG A 429 0.54 -5.06 -15.57
N GLY A 430 0.05 -4.38 -16.62
CA GLY A 430 0.81 -3.35 -17.32
C GLY A 430 1.80 -3.88 -18.37
N ARG A 431 2.02 -5.19 -18.48
CA ARG A 431 2.91 -5.82 -19.48
C ARG A 431 2.16 -6.23 -20.74
N PHE A 432 1.52 -5.28 -21.42
CA PHE A 432 0.64 -5.55 -22.57
C PHE A 432 1.25 -5.22 -23.96
N ALA A 433 2.46 -4.66 -24.02
CA ALA A 433 2.97 -4.06 -25.26
C ALA A 433 4.41 -4.47 -25.69
N GLN A 434 5.07 -5.43 -25.05
CA GLN A 434 6.51 -5.67 -25.30
C GLN A 434 6.86 -6.37 -26.62
N GLU A 435 5.94 -7.10 -27.26
CA GLU A 435 6.33 -8.02 -28.36
C GLU A 435 6.17 -7.43 -29.78
N ALA A 436 5.27 -6.46 -30.01
CA ALA A 436 4.92 -6.04 -31.37
C ALA A 436 5.87 -5.03 -32.02
N GLU A 437 6.61 -4.22 -31.25
CA GLU A 437 7.36 -3.06 -31.79
C GLU A 437 8.90 -3.25 -31.85
N ALA A 438 9.47 -4.24 -31.16
CA ALA A 438 10.92 -4.43 -31.15
C ALA A 438 11.50 -4.90 -32.50
N SER A 439 10.67 -5.49 -33.36
CA SER A 439 11.09 -6.05 -34.66
C SER A 439 10.72 -5.20 -35.88
N ALA A 440 9.84 -4.20 -35.78
CA ALA A 440 9.04 -3.79 -36.94
C ALA A 440 9.54 -2.55 -37.73
N ASP A 441 10.49 -1.74 -37.23
CA ASP A 441 10.63 -0.38 -37.81
C ASP A 441 12.07 0.14 -37.94
N ARG A 442 13.01 -0.69 -38.42
CA ARG A 442 14.24 -0.16 -39.06
C ARG A 442 13.95 0.08 -40.55
N PRO A 443 13.93 1.33 -41.04
CA PRO A 443 13.66 1.58 -42.44
C PRO A 443 14.72 0.89 -43.32
N ALA A 444 14.29 0.00 -44.22
CA ALA A 444 15.19 -0.77 -45.09
C ALA A 444 16.12 0.09 -45.96
N VAL A 445 15.85 1.39 -46.07
CA VAL A 445 16.75 2.37 -46.73
C VAL A 445 18.04 2.59 -45.94
N LEU A 446 18.03 2.51 -44.61
CA LEU A 446 19.22 2.76 -43.77
C LEU A 446 20.25 1.63 -43.89
N GLU A 447 19.80 0.38 -43.91
CA GLU A 447 20.69 -0.77 -44.16
C GLU A 447 21.28 -0.74 -45.56
N ARG A 448 20.47 -0.40 -46.57
CA ARG A 448 20.95 -0.21 -47.96
C ARG A 448 22.02 0.88 -48.06
N LEU A 449 21.87 2.01 -47.36
CA LEU A 449 22.87 3.08 -47.34
C LEU A 449 24.20 2.63 -46.71
N ARG A 450 24.15 1.87 -45.59
CA ARG A 450 25.34 1.32 -44.94
C ARG A 450 26.06 0.31 -45.80
N GLU A 451 25.31 -0.57 -46.47
CA GLU A 451 25.87 -1.56 -47.38
C GLU A 451 26.56 -0.90 -48.58
N MET A 452 25.92 0.11 -49.19
CA MET A 452 26.52 0.89 -50.28
C MET A 452 27.82 1.58 -49.84
N ALA A 453 27.82 2.22 -48.66
CA ALA A 453 29.00 2.89 -48.12
C ALA A 453 30.15 1.92 -47.83
N ARG A 454 29.83 0.74 -47.27
CA ARG A 454 30.83 -0.32 -47.04
C ARG A 454 31.43 -0.81 -48.35
N ARG A 455 30.58 -1.14 -49.34
CA ARG A 455 31.04 -1.64 -50.64
C ARG A 455 31.93 -0.62 -51.35
N GLN A 456 31.50 0.63 -51.42
CA GLN A 456 32.29 1.70 -52.02
C GLN A 456 33.63 1.90 -51.32
N ALA A 457 33.66 1.86 -49.98
CA ALA A 457 34.90 2.00 -49.23
C ALA A 457 35.89 0.86 -49.52
N GLU A 458 35.41 -0.38 -49.66
CA GLU A 458 36.25 -1.52 -50.03
C GLU A 458 36.75 -1.43 -51.48
N GLU A 459 35.88 -1.06 -52.43
CA GLU A 459 36.24 -0.84 -53.84
C GLU A 459 37.33 0.24 -53.98
N LEU A 460 37.20 1.37 -53.29
CA LEU A 460 38.22 2.43 -53.29
C LEU A 460 39.52 1.99 -52.63
N LYS A 461 39.45 1.19 -51.55
CA LYS A 461 40.65 0.67 -50.88
C LYS A 461 41.40 -0.37 -51.72
N ALA A 462 40.70 -1.11 -52.59
CA ALA A 462 41.31 -2.08 -53.48
C ALA A 462 42.22 -1.44 -54.53
N LEU A 463 41.95 -0.19 -54.94
CA LEU A 463 42.76 0.57 -55.92
C LEU A 463 44.05 1.17 -55.33
N ARG A 464 44.30 1.01 -54.03
CA ARG A 464 45.47 1.59 -53.35
C ARG A 464 46.82 1.13 -53.92
N PRO A 465 47.04 -0.14 -54.30
CA PRO A 465 48.29 -0.58 -54.90
C PRO A 465 48.58 0.13 -56.22
N GLU A 466 47.59 0.18 -57.12
CA GLU A 466 47.72 0.85 -58.43
C GLU A 466 47.99 2.35 -58.29
N LEU A 467 47.33 3.02 -57.32
CA LEU A 467 47.54 4.44 -57.07
C LEU A 467 48.89 4.75 -56.41
N ALA A 468 49.46 3.79 -55.66
CA ALA A 468 50.78 3.92 -55.04
C ALA A 468 51.91 3.90 -56.06
N GLU A 469 51.72 3.23 -57.20
CA GLU A 469 52.65 3.24 -58.34
C GLU A 469 52.73 4.62 -58.99
N VAL A 470 51.64 5.40 -58.96
CA VAL A 470 51.62 6.78 -59.46
C VAL A 470 52.33 7.73 -58.48
N GLU A 471 51.93 7.73 -57.21
CA GLU A 471 52.59 8.49 -56.15
C GLU A 471 52.28 7.82 -54.80
N LYS A 472 53.32 7.44 -54.05
CA LYS A 472 53.18 6.74 -52.75
C LYS A 472 52.26 7.47 -51.74
N GLY A 473 52.21 8.80 -51.79
CA GLY A 473 51.36 9.62 -50.91
C GLY A 473 49.86 9.55 -51.23
N LEU A 474 49.49 9.23 -52.48
CA LEU A 474 48.09 9.22 -52.92
C LEU A 474 47.30 8.04 -52.37
N ALA A 475 47.93 6.87 -52.18
CA ALA A 475 47.28 5.68 -51.61
C ALA A 475 46.79 5.90 -50.16
N HIS A 476 47.49 6.72 -49.38
CA HIS A 476 47.04 7.08 -48.02
C HIS A 476 45.88 8.08 -48.08
N ARG A 477 45.93 9.06 -48.99
CA ARG A 477 44.84 10.02 -49.22
C ARG A 477 43.55 9.32 -49.65
N LEU A 478 43.63 8.34 -50.55
CA LEU A 478 42.47 7.56 -51.02
C LEU A 478 41.82 6.74 -49.90
N ARG A 479 42.63 6.04 -49.09
CA ARG A 479 42.14 5.30 -47.92
C ARG A 479 41.37 6.23 -46.96
N ARG A 480 41.96 7.38 -46.66
CA ARG A 480 41.36 8.37 -45.75
C ARG A 480 40.02 8.89 -46.31
N ALA A 481 39.98 9.23 -47.60
CA ALA A 481 38.75 9.66 -48.26
C ALA A 481 37.64 8.58 -48.21
N ALA A 482 37.99 7.30 -48.40
CA ALA A 482 37.06 6.19 -48.29
C ALA A 482 36.52 5.99 -46.86
N ASP A 483 37.39 6.10 -45.84
CA ASP A 483 37.01 6.00 -44.43
C ASP A 483 36.15 7.20 -44.00
N ASP A 484 36.48 8.42 -44.43
CA ASP A 484 35.73 9.65 -44.12
C ASP A 484 34.33 9.62 -44.76
N ASN A 485 34.21 9.15 -46.01
CA ASN A 485 32.92 9.01 -46.69
C ASN A 485 32.00 8.02 -45.96
N ARG A 486 32.54 6.85 -45.57
CA ARG A 486 31.79 5.85 -44.79
C ARG A 486 31.32 6.43 -43.46
N ALA A 487 32.20 7.13 -42.73
CA ALA A 487 31.86 7.75 -41.46
C ALA A 487 30.75 8.82 -41.60
N ALA A 488 30.74 9.57 -42.71
CA ALA A 488 29.68 10.55 -42.99
C ALA A 488 28.31 9.88 -43.19
N ILE A 489 28.26 8.75 -43.91
CA ILE A 489 27.02 7.98 -44.12
C ILE A 489 26.55 7.31 -42.82
N ASP A 490 27.48 6.78 -42.01
CA ASP A 490 27.17 6.22 -40.69
C ASP A 490 26.57 7.29 -39.75
N ALA A 491 27.09 8.52 -39.77
CA ALA A 491 26.54 9.63 -38.99
C ALA A 491 25.11 10.01 -39.42
N ILE A 492 24.83 10.03 -40.73
CA ILE A 492 23.50 10.30 -41.28
C ILE A 492 22.51 9.20 -40.87
N THR A 493 22.88 7.94 -41.02
CA THR A 493 22.01 6.80 -40.66
C THR A 493 21.73 6.76 -39.16
N ALA A 494 22.73 7.01 -38.31
CA ALA A 494 22.57 7.09 -36.86
C ALA A 494 21.66 8.25 -36.40
N ARG A 495 21.61 9.37 -37.15
CA ARG A 495 20.67 10.47 -36.89
C ARG A 495 19.26 10.09 -37.32
N ALA A 496 19.11 9.43 -38.47
CA ALA A 496 17.81 8.96 -38.96
C ALA A 496 17.18 7.91 -38.02
N GLU A 497 17.99 7.00 -37.47
CA GLU A 497 17.53 6.03 -36.46
C GLU A 497 17.05 6.71 -35.18
N ARG A 498 17.77 7.73 -34.69
CA ARG A 498 17.32 8.54 -33.54
C ARG A 498 16.00 9.25 -33.82
N VAL A 499 15.78 9.76 -35.03
CA VAL A 499 14.52 10.40 -35.42
C VAL A 499 13.37 9.40 -35.57
N ALA A 500 13.64 8.21 -36.13
CA ALA A 500 12.66 7.12 -36.22
C ALA A 500 12.28 6.60 -34.82
N ALA A 501 13.26 6.41 -33.93
CA ALA A 501 13.05 6.10 -32.51
C ALA A 501 12.25 7.20 -31.76
N ASN A 502 12.39 8.46 -32.18
CA ASN A 502 11.59 9.57 -31.64
C ASN A 502 10.16 9.62 -32.23
N ARG A 503 9.93 9.10 -33.44
CA ARG A 503 8.57 8.93 -33.99
C ARG A 503 7.81 7.79 -33.28
N THR A 504 8.48 6.68 -32.98
CA THR A 504 7.96 5.63 -32.08
C THR A 504 7.85 6.09 -30.62
N GLY A 505 8.52 7.19 -30.25
CA GLY A 505 8.37 7.86 -28.95
C GLY A 505 6.96 8.38 -28.64
N LYS A 506 6.11 8.68 -29.65
CA LYS A 506 4.68 9.00 -29.42
C LYS A 506 3.88 7.76 -29.00
N THR A 507 4.25 6.60 -29.54
CA THR A 507 3.60 5.32 -29.24
C THR A 507 3.98 4.83 -27.84
N ARG A 508 5.29 4.90 -27.51
CA ARG A 508 5.80 4.67 -26.15
C ARG A 508 5.27 5.65 -25.11
N ARG A 509 4.86 6.87 -25.49
CA ARG A 509 4.26 7.83 -24.56
C ARG A 509 2.93 7.31 -24.02
N HIS A 510 2.06 6.76 -24.86
CA HIS A 510 0.76 6.25 -24.40
C HIS A 510 0.93 4.98 -23.58
N GLU A 511 1.87 4.11 -23.93
CA GLU A 511 2.26 2.95 -23.11
C GLU A 511 2.77 3.37 -21.74
N ARG A 512 3.78 4.25 -21.69
CA ARG A 512 4.35 4.76 -20.44
C ARG A 512 3.30 5.45 -19.58
N ARG A 513 2.35 6.16 -20.19
CA ARG A 513 1.21 6.76 -19.47
C ARG A 513 0.34 5.70 -18.83
N LEU A 514 -0.03 4.64 -19.56
CA LEU A 514 -0.83 3.54 -19.03
C LEU A 514 -0.07 2.79 -17.94
N GLU A 515 1.22 2.50 -18.15
CA GLU A 515 2.09 1.89 -17.14
C GLU A 515 2.14 2.75 -15.88
N ASN A 516 2.48 4.04 -15.99
CA ASN A 516 2.59 4.91 -14.81
C ASN A 516 1.25 5.20 -14.11
N THR A 517 0.13 5.20 -14.85
CA THR A 517 -1.19 5.49 -14.26
C THR A 517 -1.86 4.25 -13.69
N LEU A 518 -1.74 3.09 -14.33
CA LEU A 518 -2.45 1.86 -13.94
C LEU A 518 -1.56 0.89 -13.16
N PHE A 519 -0.28 0.80 -13.53
CA PHE A 519 0.72 -0.07 -12.88
C PHE A 519 2.04 0.65 -12.53
N PRO A 520 1.99 1.82 -11.85
CA PRO A 520 3.20 2.52 -11.44
C PRO A 520 4.09 1.57 -10.65
N LYS A 521 5.40 1.58 -10.94
CA LYS A 521 6.36 0.68 -10.28
C LYS A 521 6.01 -0.82 -10.44
N GLU A 522 5.33 -1.20 -11.52
CA GLU A 522 4.86 -2.58 -11.78
C GLU A 522 3.91 -3.11 -10.71
N ARG A 523 3.22 -2.21 -10.00
CA ARG A 523 2.26 -2.55 -8.94
C ARG A 523 0.93 -1.87 -9.22
N PRO A 524 -0.19 -2.44 -8.76
CA PRO A 524 -1.50 -1.82 -8.94
C PRO A 524 -1.52 -0.36 -8.49
N GLN A 525 -2.18 0.50 -9.28
CA GLN A 525 -2.34 1.93 -9.02
C GLN A 525 -2.64 2.25 -7.55
N GLU A 526 -3.57 1.50 -6.96
CA GLU A 526 -4.06 1.74 -5.61
C GLU A 526 -3.03 1.51 -4.50
N GLU A 527 -1.93 0.81 -4.80
CA GLU A 527 -0.87 0.49 -3.83
C GLU A 527 0.31 1.49 -3.87
N VAL A 528 0.32 2.41 -4.83
CA VAL A 528 1.47 3.27 -5.11
C VAL A 528 1.10 4.75 -5.18
N LEU A 529 0.06 5.11 -5.94
CA LEU A 529 -0.32 6.52 -6.07
C LEU A 529 -1.04 7.00 -4.81
N THR A 530 -1.02 8.32 -4.62
CA THR A 530 -1.52 8.94 -3.39
C THR A 530 -2.91 9.54 -3.56
N THR A 531 -3.61 9.70 -2.43
CA THR A 531 -4.86 10.44 -2.41
C THR A 531 -4.66 11.91 -2.85
N LEU A 532 -3.55 12.54 -2.44
CA LEU A 532 -3.18 13.90 -2.88
C LEU A 532 -3.19 14.04 -4.42
N GLN A 533 -2.65 13.06 -5.15
CA GLN A 533 -2.58 13.11 -6.61
C GLN A 533 -3.97 13.35 -7.23
N TYR A 534 -4.96 12.61 -6.75
CA TYR A 534 -6.30 12.60 -7.33
C TYR A 534 -7.15 13.74 -6.79
N THR A 535 -7.02 14.13 -5.52
CA THR A 535 -7.72 15.32 -5.02
C THR A 535 -7.18 16.61 -5.66
N SER A 536 -5.87 16.67 -5.90
CA SER A 536 -5.25 17.80 -6.61
C SER A 536 -5.74 17.89 -8.06
N ALA A 537 -5.86 16.76 -8.76
CA ALA A 537 -6.25 16.76 -10.17
C ALA A 537 -7.79 16.90 -10.38
N PHE A 538 -8.60 16.29 -9.53
CA PHE A 538 -10.04 16.11 -9.76
C PHE A 538 -10.95 16.68 -8.65
N GLY A 539 -10.38 17.31 -7.62
CA GLY A 539 -11.14 17.70 -6.42
C GLY A 539 -11.55 16.48 -5.60
N THR A 540 -12.53 16.65 -4.70
CA THR A 540 -12.95 15.58 -3.77
C THR A 540 -14.22 14.84 -4.21
N GLY A 541 -14.96 15.32 -5.22
CA GLY A 541 -16.26 14.74 -5.61
C GLY A 541 -16.21 13.26 -5.99
N TRP A 542 -15.10 12.81 -6.60
CA TRP A 542 -14.91 11.40 -6.94
C TRP A 542 -14.88 10.47 -5.71
N ILE A 543 -14.59 11.01 -4.52
CA ILE A 543 -14.61 10.25 -3.26
C ILE A 543 -16.04 9.91 -2.88
N ASP A 544 -16.98 10.85 -3.07
CA ASP A 544 -18.41 10.61 -2.84
C ASP A 544 -18.94 9.59 -3.86
N ASP A 545 -18.59 9.76 -5.14
CA ASP A 545 -18.95 8.82 -6.19
C ASP A 545 -18.38 7.40 -5.92
N LEU A 546 -17.15 7.32 -5.41
CA LEU A 546 -16.55 6.05 -5.01
C LEU A 546 -17.26 5.46 -3.78
N ALA A 547 -17.59 6.28 -2.79
CA ALA A 547 -18.28 5.85 -1.58
C ALA A 547 -19.66 5.23 -1.89
N GLU A 548 -20.36 5.77 -2.89
CA GLU A 548 -21.63 5.22 -3.38
C GLU A 548 -21.44 3.90 -4.16
N ALA A 549 -20.32 3.74 -4.88
CA ALA A 549 -20.05 2.57 -5.70
C ALA A 549 -19.40 1.39 -4.96
N VAL A 550 -18.85 1.60 -3.75
CA VAL A 550 -18.20 0.53 -2.98
C VAL A 550 -19.24 -0.51 -2.52
N ASP A 551 -19.03 -1.76 -2.92
CA ASP A 551 -19.79 -2.90 -2.43
C ASP A 551 -19.29 -3.31 -1.01
N PRO A 552 -20.17 -3.36 0.02
CA PRO A 552 -19.79 -3.80 1.36
C PRO A 552 -19.32 -5.26 1.44
N LEU A 553 -19.62 -6.09 0.44
CA LEU A 553 -19.16 -7.49 0.35
C LEU A 553 -18.51 -7.77 -1.01
N ALA A 554 -17.68 -6.82 -1.43
CA ALA A 554 -16.95 -6.83 -2.68
C ALA A 554 -16.40 -8.21 -3.09
N SER A 555 -16.83 -8.67 -4.26
CA SER A 555 -16.30 -9.86 -4.95
C SER A 555 -15.70 -9.55 -6.32
N GLU A 556 -15.92 -8.33 -6.81
CA GLU A 556 -15.50 -7.84 -8.12
C GLU A 556 -14.40 -6.79 -7.99
N HIS A 557 -13.75 -6.42 -9.10
CA HIS A 557 -12.82 -5.30 -9.15
C HIS A 557 -13.56 -4.06 -9.67
N LEU A 558 -13.55 -2.98 -8.90
CA LEU A 558 -14.26 -1.76 -9.23
C LEU A 558 -13.39 -0.85 -10.09
N VAL A 559 -13.94 -0.37 -11.20
CA VAL A 559 -13.33 0.66 -12.02
C VAL A 559 -14.19 1.91 -11.97
N LEU A 560 -13.59 3.02 -11.54
CA LEU A 560 -14.26 4.32 -11.50
C LEU A 560 -13.67 5.24 -12.56
N GLU A 561 -14.50 5.68 -13.50
CA GLU A 561 -14.10 6.66 -14.50
C GLU A 561 -14.18 8.09 -13.96
N LEU A 562 -13.04 8.77 -13.92
CA LEU A 562 -12.94 10.16 -13.48
C LEU A 562 -13.26 11.11 -14.65
N GLN A 563 -14.05 12.13 -14.37
CA GLN A 563 -14.44 13.18 -15.33
C GLN A 563 -13.39 14.29 -15.39
#